data_AF-A0A382AAC0-F1
#
_entry.id   AF-A0A382AAC0-F1
#
_cell.length_a   1.000
_cell.length_b   1.000
_cell.length_c   1.000
_cell.angle_alpha   90.00
_cell.angle_beta   90.00
_cell.angle_gamma   90.00
#
_symmetry.space_group_name_H-M   'P 1'
#
loop_
_entity.id
_entity.type
_entity.pdbx_description
1 polymer ?
#
loop_
_entity_poly.entity_id
_entity_poly.type
_entity_poly.pdbx_seq_one_letter_code
_entity_poly.pdbx_strand_id
1 'polypeptide(L)'
;MTQKYDRFNLEAEIMTVWNTKDDLESITSHMMDDPDGPMTEDQLTNVLIGLSELHDIRCKKLFNVFENMVKNECFIEKGTNESKYK
;
A
#
# COMPACT_ATOMS: atom_id res chain seq x y z
N MET A 1 -20.37 -1.80 15.64
CA MET A 1 -20.15 -3.00 14.78
C MET A 1 -18.69 -2.98 14.38
N THR A 2 -17.90 -4.00 14.75
CA THR A 2 -16.51 -4.14 14.30
C THR A 2 -16.53 -4.53 12.82
N GLN A 3 -15.83 -3.76 11.98
CA GLN A 3 -15.71 -4.06 10.56
C GLN A 3 -15.00 -5.40 10.38
N LYS A 4 -15.62 -6.34 9.65
CA LYS A 4 -15.00 -7.59 9.27
C LYS A 4 -14.20 -7.36 7.98
N TYR A 5 -12.89 -7.56 8.04
CA TYR A 5 -12.01 -7.43 6.88
C TYR A 5 -12.02 -8.69 6.02
N ASP A 6 -11.93 -8.51 4.71
CA ASP A 6 -11.77 -9.57 3.73
C ASP A 6 -10.64 -9.26 2.72
N ARG A 7 -10.45 -10.17 1.75
CA ARG A 7 -9.41 -10.06 0.73
C ARG A 7 -9.49 -8.80 -0.12
N PHE A 8 -10.67 -8.22 -0.32
CA PHE A 8 -10.84 -7.00 -1.11
C PHE A 8 -10.42 -5.77 -0.31
N ASN A 9 -10.60 -5.78 1.01
CA ASN A 9 -10.00 -4.75 1.86
C ASN A 9 -8.47 -4.82 1.82
N LEU A 10 -7.90 -6.03 1.88
CA LEU A 10 -6.45 -6.21 1.78
C LEU A 10 -5.92 -5.73 0.43
N GLU A 11 -6.56 -6.12 -0.67
CA GLU A 11 -6.24 -5.66 -2.02
C GLU A 11 -6.28 -4.13 -2.13
N ALA A 12 -7.32 -3.49 -1.62
CA ALA A 12 -7.45 -2.03 -1.67
C ALA A 12 -6.31 -1.31 -0.93
N GLU A 13 -5.90 -1.80 0.25
CA GLU A 13 -4.77 -1.22 0.98
C GLU A 13 -3.42 -1.50 0.27
N ILE A 14 -3.25 -2.68 -0.35
CA ILE A 14 -2.08 -2.99 -1.18
C ILE A 14 -1.97 -1.98 -2.33
N MET A 15 -3.07 -1.75 -3.05
CA MET A 15 -3.11 -0.77 -4.13
C MET A 15 -2.80 0.65 -3.62
N THR A 16 -3.29 1.00 -2.44
CA THR A 16 -3.01 2.31 -1.81
C THR A 16 -1.51 2.49 -1.54
N VAL A 17 -0.81 1.46 -1.07
CA VAL A 17 0.65 1.49 -0.91
C VAL A 17 1.35 1.66 -2.26
N TRP A 18 0.88 0.97 -3.30
CA TRP A 18 1.45 1.02 -4.64
C TRP A 18 1.40 2.40 -5.29
N ASN A 19 0.39 3.22 -4.95
CA ASN A 19 0.28 4.61 -5.44
C ASN A 19 1.50 5.49 -5.08
N THR A 20 2.32 5.09 -4.10
CA THR A 20 3.59 5.78 -3.80
C THR A 20 4.52 5.83 -5.01
N LYS A 21 4.44 4.85 -5.92
CA LYS A 21 5.15 4.87 -7.20
C LYS A 21 4.71 6.06 -8.05
N ASP A 22 3.40 6.26 -8.19
CA ASP A 22 2.83 7.32 -9.02
C ASP A 22 3.10 8.71 -8.43
N ASP A 23 3.13 8.80 -7.09
CA ASP A 23 3.56 9.99 -6.36
C ASP A 23 5.03 10.34 -6.70
N LEU A 24 5.94 9.35 -6.73
CA LEU A 24 7.35 9.54 -7.12
C LEU A 24 7.52 9.92 -8.60
N GLU A 25 6.74 9.34 -9.49
CA GLU A 25 6.74 9.70 -10.93
C GLU A 25 6.27 11.13 -11.14
N SER A 26 5.29 11.59 -10.36
CA SER A 26 4.81 12.97 -10.39
C SER A 26 5.90 13.96 -9.91
N ILE A 27 6.60 13.64 -8.83
CA ILE A 27 7.76 14.42 -8.34
C ILE A 27 8.85 14.48 -9.41
N THR A 28 9.15 13.34 -10.04
CA THR A 28 10.18 13.25 -11.09
C THR A 28 9.81 14.10 -12.30
N SER A 29 8.54 14.04 -12.73
CA SER A 29 8.04 14.81 -13.87
C SER A 29 8.14 16.31 -13.61
N HIS A 30 7.76 16.77 -12.40
CA HIS A 30 7.93 18.17 -12.01
C HIS A 30 9.41 18.61 -12.02
N MET A 31 10.33 17.73 -11.64
CA MET A 31 11.76 18.06 -11.66
C MET A 31 12.35 18.20 -13.08
N MET A 32 11.75 17.55 -14.07
CA MET A 32 12.26 17.53 -15.45
C MET A 32 11.56 18.54 -16.36
N ASP A 33 10.24 18.67 -16.26
CA ASP A 33 9.41 19.28 -17.31
C ASP A 33 8.56 20.48 -16.82
N ASP A 34 8.68 20.90 -15.55
CA ASP A 34 7.83 21.95 -15.01
C ASP A 34 8.17 23.35 -15.57
N PRO A 35 7.19 24.11 -16.11
CA PRO A 35 7.40 25.44 -16.67
C PRO A 35 7.89 26.48 -15.66
N ASP A 36 7.63 26.28 -14.36
CA ASP A 36 8.10 27.15 -13.28
C ASP A 36 9.53 26.79 -12.81
N GLY A 37 10.13 25.73 -13.40
CA GLY A 37 11.47 25.24 -13.10
C GLY A 37 11.50 24.17 -12.00
N PRO A 38 12.67 23.54 -11.78
CA PRO A 38 12.79 22.49 -10.77
C PRO A 38 12.61 23.05 -9.36
N MET A 39 12.07 22.22 -8.46
CA MET A 39 12.02 22.51 -7.03
C MET A 39 13.42 22.83 -6.48
N THR A 40 13.50 23.70 -5.48
CA THR A 40 14.74 23.85 -4.69
C THR A 40 15.02 22.57 -3.89
N GLU A 41 16.27 22.40 -3.45
CA GLU A 41 16.68 21.26 -2.63
C GLU A 41 15.83 21.13 -1.34
N ASP A 42 15.54 22.25 -0.68
CA ASP A 42 14.69 22.28 0.52
C ASP A 42 13.24 21.88 0.22
N GLN A 43 12.69 22.36 -0.90
CA GLN A 43 11.33 22.00 -1.33
C GLN A 43 11.23 20.51 -1.65
N LEU A 44 12.17 19.99 -2.42
CA LEU A 44 12.26 18.57 -2.75
C LEU A 44 12.38 17.72 -1.47
N THR A 45 13.25 18.13 -0.55
CA THR A 45 13.47 17.43 0.72
C THR A 45 12.17 17.37 1.54
N ASN A 46 11.45 18.49 1.66
CA ASN A 46 10.16 18.53 2.38
C ASN A 46 9.11 17.62 1.73
N VAL A 47 9.03 17.59 0.40
CA VAL A 47 8.11 16.72 -0.33
C VAL A 47 8.45 15.24 -0.10
N LEU A 48 9.74 14.87 -0.17
CA LEU A 48 10.19 13.49 0.05
C LEU A 48 9.97 13.04 1.50
N ILE A 49 10.19 13.90 2.49
CA ILE A 49 9.87 13.61 3.90
C ILE A 49 8.37 13.35 4.06
N GLY A 50 7.53 14.22 3.49
CA GLY A 50 6.07 14.06 3.53
C GLY A 50 5.61 12.76 2.87
N LEU A 51 6.19 12.41 1.71
CA LEU A 51 5.88 11.16 1.01
C LEU A 51 6.34 9.93 1.80
N SER A 52 7.52 10.01 2.44
CA SER A 52 8.02 8.92 3.29
C SER A 52 7.09 8.65 4.48
N GLU A 53 6.63 9.69 5.17
CA GLU A 53 5.67 9.54 6.28
C GLU A 53 4.32 9.00 5.78
N LEU A 54 3.84 9.50 4.63
CA LEU A 54 2.61 9.02 4.04
C LEU A 54 2.70 7.53 3.65
N HIS A 55 3.84 7.10 3.10
CA HIS A 55 4.09 5.70 2.78
C HIS A 55 4.06 4.81 4.03
N ASP A 56 4.70 5.24 5.13
CA ASP A 56 4.66 4.51 6.40
C ASP A 56 3.24 4.40 6.98
N ILE A 57 2.44 5.48 6.90
CA ILE A 57 1.02 5.46 7.29
C ILE A 57 0.23 4.44 6.46
N ARG A 58 0.42 4.43 5.13
CA ARG A 58 -0.24 3.47 4.22
C ARG A 58 0.16 2.02 4.57
N CYS A 59 1.45 1.78 4.83
CA CYS A 59 1.96 0.48 5.24
C CYS A 59 1.39 0.00 6.59
N LYS A 60 1.32 0.87 7.60
CA LYS A 60 0.69 0.56 8.89
C LYS A 60 -0.79 0.18 8.72
N LYS A 61 -1.52 0.90 7.86
CA LYS A 61 -2.93 0.61 7.59
C LYS A 61 -3.12 -0.73 6.87
N LEU A 62 -2.31 -1.00 5.86
CA LEU A 62 -2.24 -2.31 5.19
C LEU A 62 -1.97 -3.43 6.21
N PHE A 63 -0.96 -3.24 7.06
CA PHE A 63 -0.59 -4.24 8.06
C PHE A 63 -1.69 -4.49 9.07
N ASN A 64 -2.42 -3.45 9.50
CA ASN A 64 -3.59 -3.61 10.37
C ASN A 64 -4.69 -4.47 9.73
N VAL A 65 -4.96 -4.31 8.43
CA VAL A 65 -5.93 -5.14 7.71
C VAL A 65 -5.43 -6.59 7.64
N PHE A 66 -4.17 -6.78 7.28
CA PHE A 66 -3.53 -8.10 7.24
C PHE A 66 -3.61 -8.82 8.60
N GLU A 67 -3.19 -8.16 9.69
CA GLU A 67 -3.26 -8.74 11.04
C GLU A 67 -4.68 -9.14 11.43
N ASN A 68 -5.68 -8.31 11.11
CA ASN A 68 -7.08 -8.65 11.40
C ASN A 68 -7.51 -9.89 10.62
N MET A 69 -7.13 -10.02 9.35
CA MET A 69 -7.46 -11.21 8.56
C MET A 69 -6.77 -12.47 9.11
N VAL A 70 -5.53 -12.37 9.58
CA VAL A 70 -4.83 -13.47 10.25
C VAL A 70 -5.55 -13.87 11.54
N LYS A 71 -5.88 -12.90 12.40
CA LYS A 71 -6.62 -13.13 13.66
C LYS A 71 -7.98 -13.79 13.45
N ASN A 72 -8.61 -13.54 12.31
CA ASN A 72 -9.92 -14.09 11.94
C ASN A 72 -9.83 -15.33 11.02
N GLU A 73 -8.65 -15.97 10.91
CA GLU A 73 -8.45 -17.21 10.14
C GLU A 73 -8.92 -17.11 8.68
N CYS A 74 -8.79 -15.93 8.06
CA CYS A 74 -9.30 -15.68 6.71
C CYS A 74 -8.44 -16.31 5.60
N PHE A 75 -7.25 -16.81 5.94
CA PHE A 75 -6.33 -17.47 5.02
C PHE A 75 -6.48 -18.99 5.17
N ILE A 76 -7.42 -19.57 4.42
CA ILE A 76 -7.67 -21.03 4.42
C ILE A 76 -6.88 -21.68 3.29
N GLU A 77 -5.99 -22.58 3.63
CA GLU A 77 -5.32 -23.44 2.66
C GLU A 77 -6.34 -24.45 2.10
N LYS A 78 -6.46 -24.57 0.78
CA LYS A 78 -7.28 -25.64 0.19
C LYS A 78 -6.58 -26.96 0.47
N GLY A 79 -7.00 -27.65 1.54
CA GLY A 79 -6.57 -29.01 1.81
C GLY A 79 -6.81 -29.86 0.55
N THR A 80 -5.75 -30.50 0.06
CA THR A 80 -5.80 -31.56 -0.94
C THR A 80 -6.67 -32.68 -0.38
N ASN A 81 -7.97 -32.59 -0.61
CA ASN A 81 -8.85 -33.75 -0.56
C ASN A 81 -8.53 -34.59 -1.80
N GLU A 82 -7.35 -35.21 -1.82
CA GLU A 82 -7.12 -36.42 -2.61
C GLU A 82 -8.02 -37.50 -2.03
N SER A 83 -9.27 -37.49 -2.48
CA SER A 83 -9.91 -38.65 -3.07
C SER A 83 -9.43 -39.97 -2.46
N LYS A 84 -9.95 -40.29 -1.28
CA LYS A 84 -10.03 -41.65 -0.73
C LYS A 84 -10.99 -42.51 -1.60
N TYR A 85 -10.66 -42.64 -2.88
CA TYR A 85 -11.13 -43.73 -3.72
C TYR A 85 -9.96 -44.73 -3.82
N LYS A 86 -9.72 -45.44 -2.71
CA LYS A 86 -9.05 -46.73 -2.67
C LYS A 86 -9.96 -47.69 -1.91
#